data_AF-A0A5S9QSF3-F1
#
_entry.id   AF-A0A5S9QSF3-F1
#
_cell.length_a   1.000
_cell.length_b   1.000
_cell.length_c   1.000
_cell.angle_alpha   90.00
_cell.angle_beta   90.00
_cell.angle_gamma   90.00
#
_symmetry.space_group_name_H-M   'P 1'
#
loop_
_entity.id
_entity.type
_entity.pdbx_description
1 polymer ?
#
loop_
_entity_poly.entity_id
_entity_poly.type
_entity_poly.pdbx_seq_one_letter_code
_entity_poly.pdbx_strand_id
1 'polypeptide(L)'
;MNTLTKETARSLAKVINSRLSTCYNDDLVAILGTGRESNNEQAVQSWLLSRFAHIEVGRTDMLMEYALEVLIQHLDDLRLDVAIGGKSEQKTPQSFIPAKALTERELRCIARAIYLLISNEQSKPYLDALIEVVLKGDGNTIEKITAWVFTHTQIYSYFPSELTLPLAQRLMHKLKQAGESY
;
A
#
# COMPACT_ATOMS: atom_id res chain seq x y z
N MET A 1 23.46 -6.76 -23.75
CA MET A 1 22.78 -6.15 -22.59
C MET A 1 21.71 -7.12 -22.11
N ASN A 2 21.83 -7.67 -20.91
CA ASN A 2 20.80 -8.53 -20.32
C ASN A 2 19.93 -7.67 -19.41
N THR A 3 18.81 -7.20 -19.94
CA THR A 3 17.75 -6.52 -19.18
C THR A 3 17.02 -7.50 -18.28
N LEU A 4 16.42 -7.01 -17.18
CA LEU A 4 15.60 -7.84 -16.30
C LEU A 4 14.41 -8.44 -17.07
N THR A 5 14.37 -9.77 -17.24
CA THR A 5 13.27 -10.45 -17.92
C THR A 5 12.08 -10.65 -16.97
N LYS A 6 10.91 -10.93 -17.55
CA LYS A 6 9.70 -11.21 -16.78
C LYS A 6 9.86 -12.47 -15.91
N GLU A 7 10.53 -13.51 -16.42
CA GLU A 7 10.82 -14.74 -15.67
C GLU A 7 11.74 -14.45 -14.48
N THR A 8 12.84 -13.72 -14.68
CA THR A 8 13.77 -13.38 -13.60
C THR A 8 13.10 -12.50 -12.55
N ALA A 9 12.30 -11.51 -12.96
CA ALA A 9 11.53 -10.68 -12.04
C ALA A 9 10.53 -11.50 -11.21
N ARG A 10 9.91 -12.54 -11.78
CA ARG A 10 9.01 -13.43 -11.05
C ARG A 10 9.75 -14.20 -9.96
N SER A 11 10.89 -14.79 -10.29
CA SER A 11 11.70 -15.55 -9.33
C SER A 11 12.20 -14.65 -8.20
N LEU A 12 12.66 -13.44 -8.52
CA LEU A 12 13.08 -12.44 -7.52
C LEU A 12 11.91 -12.01 -6.64
N ALA A 13 10.75 -11.73 -7.23
CA ALA A 13 9.56 -11.32 -6.47
C ALA A 13 9.14 -12.37 -5.45
N LYS A 14 9.23 -13.66 -5.79
CA LYS A 14 8.92 -14.76 -4.87
C LYS A 14 9.88 -14.79 -3.68
N VAL A 15 11.17 -14.60 -3.92
CA VAL A 15 12.18 -14.56 -2.84
C VAL A 15 12.02 -13.31 -1.98
N ILE A 16 11.88 -12.13 -2.58
CA ILE A 16 11.65 -10.86 -1.88
C ILE A 16 10.38 -10.94 -1.04
N ASN A 17 9.27 -11.41 -1.61
CA ASN A 17 8.00 -11.54 -0.89
C ASN A 17 8.10 -12.48 0.31
N SER A 18 8.95 -13.50 0.27
CA SER A 18 9.19 -14.39 1.42
C SER A 18 9.99 -13.74 2.56
N ARG A 19 10.71 -12.65 2.27
CA ARG A 19 11.52 -11.89 3.24
C ARG A 19 10.81 -10.66 3.79
N LEU A 20 9.75 -10.19 3.14
CA LEU A 20 8.93 -9.10 3.64
C LEU A 20 7.97 -9.62 4.72
N SER A 21 8.04 -9.05 5.91
CA SER A 21 7.03 -9.28 6.96
C SER A 21 5.81 -8.42 6.66
N THR A 22 4.76 -9.02 6.10
CA THR A 22 3.46 -8.35 5.90
C THR A 22 2.36 -9.09 6.65
N CYS A 23 1.28 -8.39 7.00
CA CYS A 23 0.19 -8.98 7.78
C CYS A 23 -0.78 -9.78 6.90
N TYR A 24 -0.85 -9.44 5.61
CA TYR A 24 -1.75 -10.05 4.64
C TYR A 24 -1.01 -10.38 3.34
N ASN A 25 -1.55 -11.32 2.56
CA ASN A 25 -0.96 -11.78 1.30
C ASN A 25 -1.21 -10.82 0.10
N ASP A 26 -1.98 -9.76 0.32
CA ASP A 26 -2.43 -8.80 -0.69
C ASP A 26 -2.35 -7.33 -0.24
N ASP A 27 -1.68 -7.03 0.87
CA ASP A 27 -1.54 -5.67 1.40
C ASP A 27 -0.52 -4.80 0.63
N LEU A 28 0.37 -5.39 -0.16
CA LEU A 28 1.28 -4.65 -1.04
C LEU A 28 0.65 -4.33 -2.40
N VAL A 29 -0.43 -5.01 -2.79
CA VAL A 29 -1.07 -4.84 -4.11
C VAL A 29 -1.54 -3.40 -4.31
N ALA A 30 -2.17 -2.81 -3.30
CA ALA A 30 -2.61 -1.42 -3.35
C ALA A 30 -1.51 -0.41 -2.98
N ILE A 31 -0.26 -0.84 -2.78
CA ILE A 31 0.89 0.06 -2.55
C ILE A 31 1.79 0.08 -3.77
N LEU A 32 2.26 -1.10 -4.18
CA LEU A 32 3.25 -1.29 -5.23
C LEU A 32 2.61 -1.55 -6.60
N GLY A 33 1.43 -2.15 -6.59
CA GLY A 33 0.76 -2.60 -7.80
C GLY A 33 0.08 -1.46 -8.57
N THR A 34 -0.27 -1.78 -9.81
CA THR A 34 -1.16 -0.96 -10.63
C THR A 34 -2.64 -1.27 -10.38
N GLY A 35 -2.93 -2.10 -9.37
CA GLY A 35 -4.28 -2.53 -8.99
C GLY A 35 -4.84 -3.69 -9.82
N ARG A 36 -4.00 -4.34 -10.63
CA ARG A 36 -4.37 -5.51 -11.45
C ARG A 36 -3.81 -6.82 -10.90
N GLU A 37 -2.84 -6.71 -9.99
CA GLU A 37 -2.13 -7.82 -9.41
C GLU A 37 -3.00 -8.57 -8.40
N SER A 38 -2.92 -9.89 -8.41
CA SER A 38 -3.79 -10.73 -7.56
C SER A 38 -3.25 -10.94 -6.14
N ASN A 39 -1.96 -10.68 -5.90
CA ASN A 39 -1.26 -10.91 -4.64
C ASN A 39 0.05 -10.09 -4.56
N ASN A 40 0.69 -10.09 -3.39
CA ASN A 40 1.93 -9.38 -3.14
C ASN A 40 3.08 -9.79 -4.08
N GLU A 41 3.23 -11.08 -4.40
CA GLU A 41 4.27 -11.55 -5.34
C GLU A 41 4.14 -10.88 -6.72
N GLN A 42 2.92 -10.82 -7.27
CA GLN A 42 2.69 -10.16 -8.55
C GLN A 42 2.91 -8.64 -8.46
N ALA A 43 2.52 -8.01 -7.35
CA ALA A 43 2.75 -6.59 -7.12
C ALA A 43 4.26 -6.26 -7.07
N VAL A 44 5.04 -7.06 -6.35
CA VAL A 44 6.50 -6.95 -6.31
C VAL A 44 7.10 -7.19 -7.70
N GLN A 45 6.60 -8.18 -8.45
CA GLN A 45 7.06 -8.42 -9.83
C GLN A 45 6.83 -7.20 -10.74
N SER A 46 5.63 -6.63 -10.74
CA SER A 46 5.30 -5.42 -11.51
C SER A 46 6.21 -4.26 -11.11
N TRP A 47 6.41 -4.06 -9.80
CA TRP A 47 7.26 -3.01 -9.26
C TRP A 47 8.72 -3.19 -9.71
N LEU A 48 9.28 -4.40 -9.61
CA LEU A 48 10.64 -4.72 -10.07
C LEU A 48 10.82 -4.38 -11.55
N LEU A 49 9.88 -4.80 -12.40
CA LEU A 49 9.92 -4.51 -13.83
C LEU A 49 9.85 -3.01 -14.11
N SER A 50 9.03 -2.26 -13.36
CA SER A 50 8.92 -0.81 -13.55
C SER A 50 10.20 -0.05 -13.20
N ARG A 51 10.97 -0.55 -12.22
CA ARG A 51 12.08 0.19 -11.60
C ARG A 51 13.46 -0.28 -12.06
N PHE A 52 13.55 -1.54 -12.49
CA PHE A 52 14.82 -2.19 -12.82
C PHE A 52 14.89 -2.73 -14.25
N ALA A 53 13.90 -2.44 -15.11
CA ALA A 53 13.90 -2.88 -16.51
C ALA A 53 15.21 -2.57 -17.26
N HIS A 54 15.87 -1.47 -16.92
CA HIS A 54 17.08 -0.99 -17.59
C HIS A 54 18.38 -1.29 -16.85
N ILE A 55 18.34 -2.02 -15.73
CA ILE A 55 19.57 -2.42 -15.04
C ILE A 55 20.24 -3.55 -15.81
N GLU A 56 21.52 -3.38 -16.13
CA GLU A 56 22.36 -4.44 -16.67
C GLU A 56 22.59 -5.50 -15.59
N VAL A 57 22.01 -6.68 -15.79
CA VAL A 57 22.08 -7.78 -14.84
C VAL A 57 23.45 -8.48 -14.97
N GLY A 58 24.48 -7.86 -14.40
CA GLY A 58 25.84 -8.44 -14.33
C GLY A 58 26.03 -9.44 -13.18
N ARG A 59 25.24 -9.32 -12.10
CA ARG A 59 25.25 -10.22 -10.93
C ARG A 59 23.85 -10.29 -10.30
N THR A 60 23.12 -11.35 -10.61
CA THR A 60 21.75 -11.60 -10.11
C THR A 60 21.66 -11.62 -8.58
N ASP A 61 22.69 -12.09 -7.90
CA ASP A 61 22.69 -12.21 -6.43
C ASP A 61 22.77 -10.83 -5.75
N MET A 62 23.54 -9.90 -6.31
CA MET A 62 23.58 -8.50 -5.84
C MET A 62 22.29 -7.76 -6.19
N LEU A 63 21.66 -8.09 -7.32
CA LEU A 63 20.39 -7.48 -7.70
C LEU A 63 19.27 -7.80 -6.71
N MET A 64 19.27 -9.01 -6.13
CA MET A 64 18.25 -9.42 -5.17
C MET A 64 18.34 -8.60 -3.87
N GLU A 65 19.51 -8.58 -3.21
CA GLU A 65 19.68 -7.82 -1.96
C GLU A 65 19.45 -6.34 -2.20
N TYR A 66 19.98 -5.80 -3.29
CA TYR A 66 19.74 -4.40 -3.67
C TYR A 66 18.26 -4.10 -3.90
N ALA A 67 17.53 -4.95 -4.64
CA ALA A 67 16.11 -4.72 -4.90
C ALA A 67 15.27 -4.84 -3.63
N LEU A 68 15.63 -5.73 -2.70
CA LEU A 68 15.00 -5.85 -1.39
C LEU A 68 15.23 -4.58 -0.56
N GLU A 69 16.47 -4.11 -0.46
CA GLU A 69 16.82 -2.88 0.25
C GLU A 69 16.06 -1.67 -0.31
N VAL A 70 16.04 -1.51 -1.63
CA VAL A 70 15.30 -0.42 -2.30
C VAL A 70 13.81 -0.52 -2.03
N LEU A 71 13.24 -1.73 -1.96
CA LEU A 71 11.82 -1.92 -1.67
C LEU A 71 11.51 -1.61 -0.19
N ILE A 72 12.35 -2.06 0.74
CA ILE A 72 12.20 -1.75 2.16
C ILE A 72 12.28 -0.23 2.36
N GLN A 73 13.30 0.42 1.81
CA GLN A 73 13.45 1.87 1.87
C GLN A 73 12.22 2.59 1.30
N HIS A 74 11.72 2.14 0.14
CA HIS A 74 10.52 2.71 -0.46
C HIS A 74 9.30 2.60 0.46
N LEU A 75 9.09 1.44 1.10
CA LEU A 75 7.99 1.26 2.04
C LEU A 75 8.16 2.12 3.29
N ASP A 76 9.38 2.28 3.80
CA ASP A 76 9.69 3.09 4.96
C ASP A 76 9.51 4.59 4.68
N ASP A 77 9.89 5.05 3.49
CA ASP A 77 9.62 6.43 3.04
C ASP A 77 8.10 6.68 3.01
N LEU A 78 7.30 5.75 2.48
CA LEU A 78 5.84 5.87 2.46
C LEU A 78 5.24 5.88 3.87
N ARG A 79 5.76 5.04 4.79
CA ARG A 79 5.33 5.05 6.20
C ARG A 79 5.68 6.37 6.87
N LEU A 80 6.86 6.91 6.60
CA LEU A 80 7.28 8.21 7.12
C LEU A 80 6.37 9.33 6.59
N ASP A 81 6.05 9.35 5.30
CA ASP A 81 5.13 10.31 4.69
C ASP A 81 3.73 10.25 5.33
N VAL A 82 3.22 9.02 5.56
CA VAL A 82 1.96 8.78 6.28
C VAL A 82 2.05 9.27 7.72
N ALA A 83 3.15 8.95 8.41
CA ALA A 83 3.37 9.34 9.79
C ALA A 83 3.53 10.84 9.95
N ILE A 84 4.11 11.58 9.00
CA ILE A 84 4.17 13.05 9.04
C ILE A 84 2.74 13.63 8.89
N GLY A 85 1.87 12.93 8.17
CA GLY A 85 0.48 13.36 7.98
C GLY A 85 0.35 14.48 6.96
N GLY A 86 1.21 14.47 5.94
CA GLY A 86 1.10 15.41 4.82
C GLY A 86 -0.31 15.37 4.25
N LYS A 87 -0.94 16.55 4.10
CA LYS A 87 -2.22 16.65 3.39
C LYS A 87 -1.94 16.42 1.91
N SER A 88 -1.99 15.18 1.42
CA SER A 88 -2.04 14.97 -0.03
C SER A 88 -3.28 15.71 -0.55
N GLU A 89 -3.04 16.67 -1.43
CA GLU A 89 -4.11 17.37 -2.12
C GLU A 89 -4.97 16.33 -2.85
N GLN A 90 -6.28 16.42 -2.67
CA GLN A 90 -7.20 15.60 -3.44
C GLN A 90 -7.05 16.02 -4.90
N LYS A 91 -6.64 15.09 -5.77
CA LYS A 91 -6.77 15.33 -7.20
C LYS A 91 -8.23 15.61 -7.47
N THR A 92 -8.53 16.78 -8.01
CA THR A 92 -9.89 17.15 -8.38
C THR A 92 -10.40 16.11 -9.38
N PRO A 93 -11.59 15.52 -9.18
CA PRO A 93 -12.16 14.57 -10.12
C PRO A 93 -12.19 15.19 -11.51
N GLN A 94 -11.53 14.56 -12.47
CA GLN A 94 -11.60 15.03 -13.86
C GLN A 94 -12.93 14.56 -14.44
N SER A 95 -13.79 15.49 -14.82
CA SER A 95 -15.15 15.24 -15.33
C SER A 95 -15.22 14.32 -16.55
N PHE A 96 -14.10 14.13 -17.25
CA PHE A 96 -13.99 13.34 -18.47
C PHE A 96 -13.60 11.87 -18.21
N ILE A 97 -13.22 11.53 -16.97
CA ILE A 97 -12.86 10.17 -16.60
C ILE A 97 -14.04 9.52 -15.88
N PRO A 98 -14.62 8.41 -16.39
CA PRO A 98 -15.72 7.73 -15.72
C PRO A 98 -15.27 7.18 -14.37
N ALA A 99 -16.01 7.50 -13.31
CA ALA A 99 -15.79 6.93 -11.99
C ALA A 99 -16.12 5.44 -12.00
N LYS A 100 -15.12 4.58 -11.80
CA LYS A 100 -15.32 3.15 -11.61
C LYS A 100 -15.52 2.86 -10.12
N ALA A 101 -16.63 2.23 -9.78
CA ALA A 101 -16.83 1.73 -8.42
C ALA A 101 -15.79 0.65 -8.09
N LEU A 102 -15.16 0.77 -6.92
CA LEU A 102 -14.29 -0.28 -6.41
C LEU A 102 -15.12 -1.49 -5.98
N THR A 103 -14.62 -2.68 -6.29
CA THR A 103 -15.14 -3.94 -5.77
C THR A 103 -14.84 -4.07 -4.28
N GLU A 104 -15.60 -4.92 -3.57
CA GLU A 104 -15.34 -5.23 -2.16
C GLU A 104 -13.90 -5.72 -1.92
N ARG A 105 -13.37 -6.52 -2.86
CA ARG A 105 -11.99 -7.00 -2.81
C ARG A 105 -10.99 -5.86 -2.89
N GLU A 106 -11.16 -4.93 -3.83
CA GLU A 106 -10.29 -3.76 -3.97
C GLU A 106 -10.35 -2.88 -2.72
N LEU A 107 -11.53 -2.67 -2.15
CA LEU A 107 -11.71 -1.92 -0.90
C LEU A 107 -10.96 -2.58 0.27
N ARG A 108 -11.10 -3.90 0.44
CA ARG A 108 -10.43 -4.64 1.52
C ARG A 108 -8.90 -4.66 1.32
N CYS A 109 -8.44 -4.76 0.08
CA CYS A 109 -7.02 -4.67 -0.27
C CYS A 109 -6.44 -3.29 0.09
N ILE A 110 -7.13 -2.19 -0.27
CA ILE A 110 -6.75 -0.84 0.13
C ILE A 110 -6.75 -0.70 1.66
N ALA A 111 -7.75 -1.25 2.34
CA ALA A 111 -7.82 -1.18 3.81
C ALA A 111 -6.63 -1.86 4.49
N ARG A 112 -6.23 -3.04 4.02
CA ARG A 112 -5.05 -3.76 4.50
C ARG A 112 -3.74 -3.02 4.19
N ALA A 113 -3.66 -2.43 3.01
CA ALA A 113 -2.51 -1.61 2.61
C ALA A 113 -2.38 -0.35 3.49
N ILE A 114 -3.50 0.35 3.75
CA ILE A 114 -3.55 1.47 4.68
C ILE A 114 -3.08 1.02 6.06
N TYR A 115 -3.62 -0.09 6.57
CA TYR A 115 -3.24 -0.64 7.86
C TYR A 115 -1.74 -0.94 7.92
N LEU A 116 -1.16 -1.52 6.87
CA LEU A 116 0.29 -1.78 6.77
C LEU A 116 1.13 -0.49 6.82
N LEU A 117 0.65 0.61 6.24
CA LEU A 117 1.36 1.89 6.21
C LEU A 117 1.29 2.66 7.53
N ILE A 118 0.19 2.54 8.28
CA ILE A 118 0.02 3.23 9.59
C ILE A 118 0.51 2.38 10.76
N SER A 119 0.65 1.06 10.58
CA SER A 119 1.07 0.15 11.64
C SER A 119 2.57 0.18 11.86
N ASN A 120 2.97 0.45 13.10
CA ASN A 120 4.28 0.12 13.63
C ASN A 120 4.14 -1.13 14.52
N GLU A 121 5.04 -2.11 14.38
CA GLU A 121 4.96 -3.40 15.11
C GLU A 121 4.88 -3.22 16.63
N GLN A 122 5.52 -2.17 17.16
CA GLN A 122 5.55 -1.90 18.60
C GLN A 122 4.24 -1.31 19.15
N SER A 123 3.34 -0.82 18.29
CA SER A 123 2.13 -0.08 18.70
C SER A 123 0.82 -0.64 18.15
N LYS A 124 0.80 -1.85 17.60
CA LYS A 124 -0.39 -2.46 16.97
C LYS A 124 -1.63 -2.47 17.89
N PRO A 125 -1.57 -2.92 19.16
CA PRO A 125 -2.77 -2.95 20.01
C PRO A 125 -3.34 -1.56 20.30
N TYR A 126 -2.46 -0.57 20.51
CA TYR A 126 -2.87 0.82 20.72
C TYR A 126 -3.50 1.40 19.45
N LEU A 127 -2.92 1.13 18.29
CA LEU A 127 -3.45 1.54 17.00
C LEU A 127 -4.84 0.93 16.74
N ASP A 128 -5.02 -0.36 16.99
CA ASP A 128 -6.31 -1.04 16.84
C ASP A 128 -7.37 -0.39 17.75
N ALA A 129 -7.03 -0.08 18.99
CA ALA A 129 -7.92 0.62 19.92
C ALA A 129 -8.26 2.05 19.45
N LEU A 130 -7.29 2.81 18.91
CA LEU A 130 -7.57 4.11 18.33
C LEU A 130 -8.49 3.99 17.11
N ILE A 131 -8.28 3.00 16.25
CA ILE A 131 -9.14 2.76 15.08
C ILE A 131 -10.55 2.41 15.53
N GLU A 132 -10.70 1.58 16.58
CA GLU A 132 -11.98 1.22 17.18
C GLU A 132 -12.77 2.47 17.62
N VAL A 133 -12.09 3.44 18.25
CA VAL A 133 -12.68 4.70 18.71
C VAL A 133 -12.99 5.65 17.55
N VAL A 134 -12.07 5.76 16.59
CA VAL A 134 -12.11 6.78 15.53
C VAL A 134 -12.98 6.38 14.35
N LEU A 135 -13.04 5.08 14.03
CA LEU A 135 -13.85 4.52 12.96
C LEU A 135 -15.07 3.83 13.57
N LYS A 136 -16.21 4.51 13.50
CA LYS A 136 -17.51 3.95 13.88
C LYS A 136 -17.87 2.81 12.92
N GLY A 137 -18.54 1.78 13.44
CA GLY A 137 -19.02 0.64 12.66
C GLY A 137 -18.79 -0.67 13.39
N ASP A 138 -19.40 -1.73 12.88
CA ASP A 138 -19.23 -3.09 13.37
C ASP A 138 -18.05 -3.77 12.66
N GLY A 139 -17.50 -4.81 13.31
CA GLY A 139 -16.44 -5.63 12.73
C GLY A 139 -15.03 -5.33 13.25
N ASN A 140 -14.05 -6.02 12.69
CA ASN A 140 -12.63 -5.86 13.03
C ASN A 140 -12.01 -4.59 12.43
N THR A 141 -10.77 -4.28 12.83
CA THR A 141 -10.01 -3.11 12.34
C THR A 141 -10.05 -2.96 10.81
N ILE A 142 -9.87 -4.05 10.06
CA ILE A 142 -9.86 -4.01 8.59
C ILE A 142 -11.26 -3.74 8.03
N GLU A 143 -12.30 -4.33 8.60
CA GLU A 143 -13.70 -4.07 8.20
C GLU A 143 -14.07 -2.60 8.40
N LYS A 144 -13.64 -2.00 9.51
CA LYS A 144 -13.83 -0.59 9.81
C LYS A 144 -13.08 0.33 8.84
N ILE A 145 -11.82 0.03 8.54
CA ILE A 145 -11.06 0.76 7.52
C ILE A 145 -11.73 0.59 6.15
N THR A 146 -12.19 -0.62 5.80
CA THR A 146 -12.87 -0.90 4.52
C THR A 146 -14.13 -0.05 4.36
N ALA A 147 -14.98 -0.01 5.39
CA ALA A 147 -16.18 0.83 5.41
C ALA A 147 -15.82 2.33 5.31
N TRP A 148 -14.77 2.77 6.01
CA TRP A 148 -14.29 4.14 5.90
C TRP A 148 -13.77 4.48 4.50
N VAL A 149 -12.98 3.60 3.87
CA VAL A 149 -12.50 3.77 2.49
C VAL A 149 -13.67 3.90 1.53
N PHE A 150 -14.70 3.05 1.66
CA PHE A 150 -15.91 3.09 0.83
C PHE A 150 -16.55 4.48 0.78
N THR A 151 -16.66 5.16 1.92
CA THR A 151 -17.21 6.53 2.00
C THR A 151 -16.38 7.61 1.28
N HIS A 152 -15.15 7.30 0.87
CA HIS A 152 -14.23 8.22 0.19
C HIS A 152 -13.95 7.87 -1.28
N THR A 153 -14.56 6.79 -1.80
CA THR A 153 -14.28 6.27 -3.15
C THR A 153 -14.81 7.13 -4.30
N GLN A 154 -15.80 7.99 -4.06
CA GLN A 154 -16.40 8.83 -5.10
C GLN A 154 -15.45 9.90 -5.68
N ILE A 155 -14.25 10.05 -5.11
CA ILE A 155 -13.32 11.15 -5.38
C ILE A 155 -12.17 10.75 -6.34
N TYR A 156 -11.94 9.46 -6.61
CA TYR A 156 -10.72 9.02 -7.32
C TYR A 156 -11.02 8.10 -8.50
N SER A 157 -10.33 8.34 -9.62
CA SER A 157 -10.84 7.96 -10.94
C SER A 157 -10.12 6.81 -11.65
N TYR A 158 -9.11 6.13 -11.09
CA TYR A 158 -8.41 5.13 -11.90
C TYR A 158 -7.88 3.88 -11.17
N PHE A 159 -7.06 4.01 -10.12
CA PHE A 159 -6.41 2.84 -9.52
C PHE A 159 -6.47 2.78 -7.99
N PRO A 160 -6.66 1.57 -7.39
CA PRO A 160 -6.56 1.37 -5.95
C PRO A 160 -5.29 1.94 -5.32
N SER A 161 -4.14 1.90 -6.01
CA SER A 161 -2.89 2.43 -5.49
C SER A 161 -2.81 3.95 -5.44
N GLU A 162 -3.56 4.67 -6.27
CA GLU A 162 -3.67 6.13 -6.19
C GLU A 162 -4.44 6.59 -4.94
N LEU A 163 -5.27 5.71 -4.39
CA LEU A 163 -6.09 5.97 -3.21
C LEU A 163 -5.35 5.70 -1.91
N THR A 164 -4.51 4.67 -1.88
CA THR A 164 -3.94 4.13 -0.65
C THR A 164 -3.16 5.16 0.15
N LEU A 165 -2.20 5.85 -0.47
CA LEU A 165 -1.35 6.79 0.25
C LEU A 165 -2.12 8.02 0.77
N PRO A 166 -2.94 8.73 -0.05
CA PRO A 166 -3.76 9.84 0.45
C PRO A 166 -4.73 9.42 1.55
N LEU A 167 -5.35 8.24 1.44
CA LEU A 167 -6.26 7.74 2.46
C LEU A 167 -5.52 7.32 3.73
N ALA A 168 -4.33 6.72 3.64
CA ALA A 168 -3.49 6.40 4.79
C ALA A 168 -3.08 7.66 5.56
N GLN A 169 -2.63 8.70 4.86
CA GLN A 169 -2.30 10.00 5.46
C GLN A 169 -3.50 10.62 6.19
N ARG A 170 -4.69 10.59 5.57
CA ARG A 170 -5.92 11.12 6.18
C ARG A 170 -6.35 10.34 7.41
N LEU A 171 -6.26 9.01 7.36
CA LEU A 171 -6.58 8.17 8.51
C LEU A 171 -5.58 8.43 9.64
N MET A 172 -4.27 8.47 9.33
CA MET A 172 -3.24 8.76 10.31
C MET A 172 -3.43 10.13 10.98
N HIS A 173 -3.76 11.16 10.20
CA HIS A 173 -4.09 12.48 10.74
C HIS A 173 -5.27 12.43 11.72
N LYS A 174 -6.34 11.70 11.35
CA LYS A 174 -7.52 11.51 12.21
C LYS A 174 -7.18 10.76 13.50
N LEU A 175 -6.31 9.74 13.42
CA LEU A 175 -5.85 8.97 14.57
C LEU A 175 -4.99 9.81 15.52
N LYS A 176 -4.08 10.66 14.99
CA LYS A 176 -3.28 11.58 15.80
C LYS A 176 -4.14 12.57 16.59
N GLN A 177 -5.13 13.18 15.93
CA GLN A 177 -6.06 14.11 16.59
C GLN A 177 -6.81 13.44 17.74
N ALA A 178 -7.22 12.18 17.57
CA ALA A 178 -7.85 11.42 18.64
C ALA A 178 -6.86 11.08 19.76
N GLY A 179 -5.64 10.66 19.43
CA GLY A 179 -4.60 10.34 20.41
C GLY A 179 -4.10 11.55 21.22
N GLU A 180 -4.24 12.78 20.71
CA GLU A 180 -3.95 14.01 21.45
C GLU A 180 -5.11 14.43 22.37
N SER A 181 -6.30 13.88 22.16
CA SER A 181 -7.51 14.21 22.93
C SER A 181 -7.78 13.26 24.12
N TYR A 182 -6.96 12.21 24.28
CA TYR A 182 -7.04 11.19 25.32
C TYR A 182 -5.69 11.03 26.02
#